data_AF-A0A2N0BAZ8-F1
#
_entry.id   AF-A0A2N0BAZ8-F1
#
_cell.length_a   1.000
_cell.length_b   1.000
_cell.length_c   1.000
_cell.angle_alpha   90.00
_cell.angle_beta   90.00
_cell.angle_gamma   90.00
#
_symmetry.space_group_name_H-M   'P 1'
#
loop_
_entity.id
_entity.type
_entity.pdbx_description
1 polymer ?
#
loop_
_entity_poly.entity_id
_entity_poly.type
_entity_poly.pdbx_seq_one_letter_code
_entity_poly.pdbx_strand_id
1 'polypeptide(L)'
;MTSLNEVLEKYPSSIFTRDPESTIAKRWKTDLELLNEIHGMLKSISGVTDYSVQNGIVLDMIGRNLKQPRNGMDDFRYRIFLSIARQKRRSKGDIFSMNEIGSQILAGTGTLYEIKELCYGGEPMLLDATLTLNGEFPLSGNTKRPATIEVIFTGSVDELIVIPEFGRAITQIRSGGVRSIIRYRFEMSTSDGRLYGTALRASALDGSWSMNGFTFMSGSQVSIRPYEIAFGTGGLSGGIPRVPQNEDTGLQNEVFRKQVEIGSDLSGGRNFKSTVKQGEMIGQEINEVGLFDEDGDLVYLKTFPSKSKDHLIVYDFVIRENFIIF
;
A
#
# COMPACT_ATOMS: atom_id res chain seq x y z
N MET A 1 13.04 54.88 55.63
CA MET A 1 11.93 55.13 54.67
C MET A 1 12.57 55.60 53.39
N THR A 2 12.69 54.74 52.38
CA THR A 2 13.14 55.14 51.04
C THR A 2 12.20 56.21 50.51
N SER A 3 12.76 57.33 50.05
CA SER A 3 11.96 58.48 49.62
C SER A 3 11.17 58.12 48.36
N LEU A 4 9.96 58.66 48.21
CA LEU A 4 9.11 58.41 47.03
C LEU A 4 9.85 58.75 45.71
N ASN A 5 10.75 59.74 45.77
CA ASN A 5 11.58 60.15 44.63
C ASN A 5 12.61 59.09 44.22
N GLU A 6 13.23 58.38 45.16
CA GLU A 6 14.16 57.27 44.86
C GLU A 6 13.46 56.08 44.19
N VAL A 7 12.17 55.90 44.44
CA VAL A 7 11.36 54.85 43.80
C VAL A 7 10.92 55.29 42.40
N LEU A 8 10.57 56.56 42.23
CA LEU A 8 10.16 57.13 40.94
C LEU A 8 11.32 57.24 39.94
N GLU A 9 12.55 57.50 40.39
CA GLU A 9 13.75 57.49 39.53
C GLU A 9 14.09 56.10 38.97
N LYS A 10 13.67 55.03 39.65
CA LYS A 10 13.84 53.66 39.14
C LYS A 10 12.87 53.33 38.00
N TYR A 11 11.83 54.14 37.81
CA TYR A 11 10.92 54.00 36.68
C TYR A 11 11.34 54.93 35.55
N PRO A 12 11.64 54.39 34.36
CA PRO A 12 12.02 55.22 33.22
C PRO A 12 10.85 56.08 32.76
N SER A 13 11.16 57.32 32.36
CA SER A 13 10.20 58.34 31.93
C SER A 13 9.40 57.99 30.68
N SER A 14 9.82 56.97 29.92
CA SER A 14 9.11 56.44 28.77
C SER A 14 9.39 54.95 28.57
N ILE A 15 8.31 54.18 28.45
CA ILE A 15 8.32 52.73 28.13
C ILE A 15 8.76 52.49 26.68
N PHE A 16 8.80 53.53 25.85
CA PHE A 16 9.04 53.46 24.41
C PHE A 16 10.42 53.95 23.96
N THR A 17 11.36 54.15 24.90
CA THR A 17 12.73 54.56 24.57
C THR A 17 13.44 53.45 23.77
N ARG A 18 13.76 53.71 22.50
CA ARG A 18 14.37 52.75 21.55
C ARG A 18 15.91 52.73 21.57
N ASP A 19 16.53 53.38 22.55
CA ASP A 19 17.98 53.46 22.67
C ASP A 19 18.56 52.11 23.14
N PRO A 20 19.46 51.47 22.36
CA PRO A 20 20.05 50.17 22.69
C PRO A 20 20.82 50.14 24.01
N GLU A 21 21.39 51.27 24.45
CA GLU A 21 22.20 51.34 25.67
C GLU A 21 21.39 51.62 26.94
N SER A 22 20.09 51.91 26.79
CA SER A 22 19.17 52.15 27.88
C SER A 22 19.05 50.94 28.81
N THR A 23 18.86 51.19 30.10
CA THR A 23 18.55 50.16 31.11
C THR A 23 17.31 49.34 30.75
N ILE A 24 16.34 49.94 30.06
CA ILE A 24 15.15 49.27 29.53
C ILE A 24 15.51 48.30 28.40
N ALA A 25 16.31 48.74 27.43
CA ALA A 25 16.71 47.91 26.29
C ALA A 25 17.56 46.71 26.74
N LYS A 26 18.46 46.92 27.71
CA LYS A 26 19.22 45.85 28.36
C LYS A 26 18.30 44.82 29.04
N ARG A 27 17.26 45.29 29.74
CA ARG A 27 16.24 44.41 30.36
C ARG A 27 15.42 43.64 29.31
N TRP A 28 14.93 44.31 28.26
CA TRP A 28 14.24 43.64 27.16
C TRP A 28 15.10 42.64 26.42
N LYS A 29 16.41 42.86 26.32
CA LYS A 29 17.34 41.90 25.71
C LYS A 29 17.42 40.62 26.54
N THR A 30 17.56 40.74 27.86
CA THR A 30 17.52 39.57 28.77
C THR A 30 16.15 38.87 28.72
N ASP A 31 15.06 39.62 28.72
CA ASP A 31 13.71 39.05 28.62
C ASP A 31 13.48 38.38 27.26
N LEU A 32 14.06 38.91 26.18
CA LEU A 32 13.98 38.34 24.83
C LEU A 32 14.79 37.04 24.72
N GLU A 33 15.95 36.94 25.37
CA GLU A 33 16.70 35.68 25.48
C GLU A 33 15.86 34.61 26.18
N LEU A 34 15.22 34.95 27.30
CA LEU A 34 14.32 34.04 28.03
C LEU A 34 13.08 33.65 27.19
N LEU A 35 12.46 34.61 26.49
CA LEU A 35 11.31 34.34 25.62
C LEU A 35 11.69 33.45 24.44
N ASN A 36 12.89 33.60 23.88
CA ASN A 36 13.39 32.74 22.82
C ASN A 36 13.65 31.31 23.33
N GLU A 37 14.17 31.16 24.54
CA GLU A 37 14.33 29.84 25.18
C GLU A 37 12.97 29.17 25.41
N ILE A 38 12.00 29.91 25.95
CA ILE A 38 10.61 29.43 26.12
C ILE A 38 9.99 29.04 24.78
N HIS A 39 10.21 29.84 23.73
CA HIS A 39 9.72 29.53 22.39
C HIS A 39 10.38 28.25 21.85
N GLY A 40 11.68 28.07 22.06
CA GLY A 40 12.42 26.85 21.71
C GLY A 40 11.86 25.60 22.41
N MET A 41 11.59 25.71 23.72
CA MET A 41 10.95 24.66 24.52
C MET A 41 9.52 24.36 24.05
N LEU A 42 8.70 25.37 23.76
CA LEU A 42 7.35 25.17 23.23
C LEU A 42 7.38 24.47 21.86
N LYS A 43 8.34 24.84 21.00
CA LYS A 43 8.51 24.20 19.70
C LYS A 43 8.94 22.74 19.85
N SER A 44 9.85 22.42 20.77
CA SER A 44 10.24 21.02 21.02
C SER A 44 9.07 20.20 21.57
N ILE A 45 8.26 20.75 22.49
CA ILE A 45 7.04 20.12 23.02
C ILE A 45 6.01 19.89 21.90
N SER A 46 5.84 20.83 20.98
CA SER A 46 4.91 20.67 19.85
C SER A 46 5.29 19.46 19.00
N GLY A 47 6.59 19.22 18.80
CA GLY A 47 7.11 18.05 18.09
C GLY A 47 6.82 16.73 18.79
N VAL A 48 6.73 16.71 20.13
CA VAL A 48 6.39 15.52 20.93
C VAL A 48 4.96 15.02 20.63
N THR A 49 4.06 15.91 20.19
CA THR A 49 2.69 15.52 19.83
C THR A 49 2.57 14.92 18.43
N ASP A 50 3.60 15.09 17.59
CA ASP A 50 3.58 14.63 16.21
C ASP A 50 4.01 13.17 16.09
N TYR A 51 3.04 12.26 16.10
CA TYR A 51 3.29 10.82 15.99
C TYR A 51 4.00 10.42 14.69
N SER A 52 4.03 11.25 13.63
CA SER A 52 4.72 10.89 12.39
C SER A 52 6.24 10.82 12.59
N VAL A 53 6.78 11.66 13.47
CA VAL A 53 8.22 11.77 13.75
C VAL A 53 8.63 11.02 15.03
N GLN A 54 7.70 10.84 15.98
CA GLN A 54 7.98 10.19 17.26
C GLN A 54 8.12 8.67 17.15
N ASN A 55 8.95 8.09 18.02
CA ASN A 55 9.27 6.65 18.06
C ASN A 55 9.21 6.12 19.51
N GLY A 56 9.09 4.81 19.69
CA GLY A 56 9.16 4.14 20.99
C GLY A 56 8.12 4.59 22.02
N ILE A 57 8.57 4.92 23.24
CA ILE A 57 7.71 5.17 24.42
C ILE A 57 6.79 6.38 24.23
N VAL A 58 7.25 7.42 23.55
CA VAL A 58 6.43 8.61 23.27
C VAL A 58 5.26 8.25 22.38
N LEU A 59 5.51 7.42 21.37
CA LEU A 59 4.48 6.89 20.48
C LEU A 59 3.46 6.04 21.25
N ASP A 60 3.92 5.25 22.22
CA ASP A 60 3.05 4.47 23.10
C ASP A 60 2.16 5.35 23.98
N MET A 61 2.68 6.47 24.49
CA MET A 61 1.88 7.45 25.25
C MET A 61 0.82 8.11 24.38
N ILE A 62 1.15 8.48 23.14
CA ILE A 62 0.18 9.00 22.17
C ILE A 62 -0.91 7.95 21.92
N GLY A 63 -0.54 6.68 21.73
CA GLY A 63 -1.50 5.60 21.55
C GLY A 63 -2.42 5.37 22.75
N ARG A 64 -1.90 5.45 23.99
CA ARG A 64 -2.73 5.42 25.21
C ARG A 64 -3.79 6.52 25.20
N ASN A 65 -3.44 7.75 24.81
CA ASN A 65 -4.40 8.85 24.68
C ASN A 65 -5.45 8.59 23.58
N LEU A 66 -5.04 7.92 22.50
CA LEU A 66 -5.93 7.48 21.43
C LEU A 66 -6.72 6.21 21.77
N LYS A 67 -6.53 5.61 22.95
CA LYS A 67 -7.08 4.31 23.37
C LYS A 67 -6.71 3.18 22.39
N GLN A 68 -5.49 3.24 21.85
CA GLN A 68 -4.93 2.25 20.94
C GLN A 68 -3.63 1.72 21.54
N PRO A 69 -3.62 0.51 22.13
CA PRO A 69 -2.40 -0.11 22.60
C PRO A 69 -1.57 -0.63 21.41
N ARG A 70 -0.25 -0.73 21.61
CA ARG A 70 0.71 -1.13 20.56
C ARG A 70 0.61 -2.58 20.12
N ASN A 71 0.14 -3.49 20.97
CA ASN A 71 -0.08 -4.91 20.65
C ASN A 71 1.09 -5.59 19.91
N GLY A 72 2.34 -5.23 20.24
CA GLY A 72 3.54 -5.80 19.62
C GLY A 72 3.86 -5.29 18.21
N MET A 73 3.17 -4.26 17.70
CA MET A 73 3.48 -3.65 16.41
C MET A 73 4.82 -2.91 16.42
N ASP A 74 5.52 -2.97 15.29
CA ASP A 74 6.69 -2.13 15.03
C ASP A 74 6.32 -0.63 14.98
N ASP A 75 7.28 0.25 15.24
CA ASP A 75 7.09 1.71 15.25
C ASP A 75 6.50 2.21 13.92
N PHE A 76 6.94 1.68 12.77
CA PHE A 76 6.38 2.06 11.48
C PHE A 76 4.90 1.71 11.35
N ARG A 77 4.54 0.45 11.65
CA ARG A 77 3.14 -0.02 11.60
C ARG A 77 2.27 0.70 12.62
N TYR A 78 2.82 0.98 13.79
CA TYR A 78 2.09 1.63 14.86
C TYR A 78 1.80 3.11 14.55
N ARG A 79 2.71 3.83 13.91
CA ARG A 79 2.45 5.20 13.40
C ARG A 79 1.29 5.24 12.42
N ILE A 80 1.27 4.31 11.47
CA ILE A 80 0.16 4.13 10.53
C ILE A 80 -1.14 3.86 11.29
N PHE A 81 -1.09 2.99 12.31
CA PHE A 81 -2.29 2.69 13.09
C PHE A 81 -2.80 3.87 13.91
N LEU A 82 -1.92 4.70 14.47
CA LEU A 82 -2.31 5.92 15.19
C LEU A 82 -2.88 6.99 14.26
N SER A 83 -2.37 7.11 13.01
CA SER A 83 -2.94 8.02 12.02
C SER A 83 -4.38 7.64 11.68
N ILE A 84 -4.62 6.35 11.44
CA ILE A 84 -5.95 5.76 11.26
C ILE A 84 -6.86 6.07 12.45
N ALA A 85 -6.39 5.82 13.68
CA ALA A 85 -7.20 5.98 14.88
C ALA A 85 -7.58 7.44 15.17
N ARG A 86 -6.68 8.38 14.89
CA ARG A 86 -6.96 9.83 14.97
C ARG A 86 -8.02 10.21 13.95
N GLN A 87 -7.86 9.77 12.70
CA GLN A 87 -8.80 10.12 11.65
C GLN A 87 -10.15 9.43 11.84
N LYS A 88 -10.20 8.21 12.40
CA LYS A 88 -11.44 7.56 12.88
C LYS A 88 -12.22 8.43 13.85
N ARG A 89 -11.56 9.17 14.76
CA ARG A 89 -12.25 10.08 15.69
C ARG A 89 -12.78 11.35 15.00
N ARG A 90 -12.20 11.75 13.86
CA ARG A 90 -12.66 12.91 13.07
C ARG A 90 -13.70 12.51 12.03
N SER A 91 -13.63 11.29 11.52
CA SER A 91 -14.46 10.78 10.43
C SER A 91 -15.85 10.38 10.91
N LYS A 92 -16.85 10.58 10.04
CA LYS A 92 -18.20 10.06 10.23
C LYS A 92 -18.42 8.73 9.49
N GLY A 93 -17.38 8.14 8.91
CA GLY A 93 -17.46 6.92 8.09
C GLY A 93 -17.78 7.18 6.62
N ASP A 94 -17.52 8.40 6.15
CA ASP A 94 -17.65 8.86 4.76
C ASP A 94 -16.43 8.47 3.90
N ILE A 95 -16.66 8.27 2.60
CA ILE A 95 -15.62 7.86 1.62
C ILE A 95 -14.48 8.87 1.58
N PHE A 96 -14.77 10.16 1.66
CA PHE A 96 -13.74 11.21 1.62
C PHE A 96 -12.76 11.05 2.78
N SER A 97 -13.28 10.83 3.99
CA SER A 97 -12.44 10.50 5.13
C SER A 97 -11.65 9.21 4.93
N MET A 98 -12.25 8.16 4.33
CA MET A 98 -11.53 6.93 4.03
C MET A 98 -10.41 7.12 2.99
N ASN A 99 -10.65 7.97 1.99
CA ASN A 99 -9.67 8.30 0.97
C ASN A 99 -8.50 9.13 1.52
N GLU A 100 -8.80 10.06 2.42
CA GLU A 100 -7.78 10.80 3.17
C GLU A 100 -6.93 9.86 4.04
N ILE A 101 -7.56 8.89 4.71
CA ILE A 101 -6.85 7.84 5.48
C ILE A 101 -5.95 7.01 4.56
N GLY A 102 -6.50 6.50 3.45
CA GLY A 102 -5.75 5.67 2.50
C GLY A 102 -4.55 6.40 1.89
N SER A 103 -4.76 7.66 1.48
CA SER A 103 -3.72 8.48 0.87
C SER A 103 -2.61 8.87 1.85
N GLN A 104 -2.93 9.15 3.11
CA GLN A 104 -1.92 9.48 4.12
C GLN A 104 -1.05 8.27 4.52
N ILE A 105 -1.61 7.07 4.48
CA ILE A 105 -0.89 5.85 4.87
C ILE A 105 0.08 5.39 3.79
N LEU A 106 -0.29 5.61 2.52
CA LEU A 106 0.51 5.25 1.35
C LEU A 106 1.32 6.43 0.79
N ALA A 107 1.27 7.58 1.45
CA ALA A 107 2.03 8.76 1.02
C ALA A 107 3.53 8.42 0.99
N GLY A 108 4.09 8.37 -0.22
CA GLY A 108 5.51 8.10 -0.47
C GLY A 108 5.88 6.68 -0.90
N THR A 109 4.95 5.72 -0.98
CA THR A 109 5.24 4.32 -1.36
C THR A 109 4.90 3.97 -2.81
N GLY A 110 4.65 4.96 -3.68
CA GLY A 110 4.28 4.73 -5.09
C GLY A 110 2.98 3.94 -5.28
N THR A 111 2.19 3.76 -4.22
CA THR A 111 1.00 2.89 -4.22
C THR A 111 -0.24 3.71 -4.58
N LEU A 112 -0.97 3.26 -5.59
CA LEU A 112 -2.27 3.79 -5.97
C LEU A 112 -3.34 3.26 -5.03
N TYR A 113 -4.16 4.17 -4.51
CA TYR A 113 -5.28 3.89 -3.62
C TYR A 113 -6.58 4.22 -4.33
N GLU A 114 -7.47 3.23 -4.43
CA GLU A 114 -8.80 3.41 -5.01
C GLU A 114 -9.87 2.81 -4.10
N ILE A 115 -10.91 3.58 -3.79
CA ILE A 115 -12.13 3.05 -3.16
C ILE A 115 -13.19 2.91 -4.23
N LYS A 116 -13.65 1.68 -4.44
CA LYS A 116 -14.81 1.39 -5.27
C LYS A 116 -16.02 1.14 -4.40
N GLU A 117 -17.06 1.92 -4.60
CA GLU A 117 -18.37 1.57 -4.10
C GLU A 117 -18.96 0.49 -5.00
N LEU A 118 -19.24 -0.67 -4.43
CA LEU A 118 -19.99 -1.70 -5.14
C LEU A 118 -21.48 -1.39 -4.95
N CYS A 119 -21.95 -0.45 -5.77
CA CYS A 119 -23.36 -0.11 -5.93
C CYS A 119 -23.94 -1.00 -7.03
N TYR A 120 -24.45 -2.17 -6.65
CA TYR A 120 -25.11 -3.09 -7.59
C TYR A 120 -26.48 -2.53 -7.99
N GLY A 121 -26.51 -1.70 -9.03
CA GLY A 121 -27.72 -1.17 -9.64
C GLY A 121 -28.27 -2.13 -10.69
N GLY A 122 -29.27 -2.93 -10.34
CA GLY A 122 -29.97 -3.80 -11.27
C GLY A 122 -31.09 -4.59 -10.59
N GLU A 123 -32.05 -5.07 -11.39
CA GLU A 123 -32.99 -6.14 -10.96
C GLU A 123 -32.17 -7.30 -10.38
N PRO A 124 -32.63 -7.94 -9.29
CA PRO A 124 -31.90 -9.03 -8.66
C PRO A 124 -31.77 -10.20 -9.65
N MET A 125 -30.64 -10.26 -10.37
CA MET A 125 -30.31 -11.42 -11.18
C MET A 125 -29.94 -12.55 -10.22
N LEU A 126 -30.87 -13.48 -10.07
CA LEU A 126 -30.63 -14.80 -9.48
C LEU A 126 -29.70 -15.59 -10.43
N LEU A 127 -28.42 -15.28 -10.49
CA LEU A 127 -27.38 -16.16 -11.04
C LEU A 127 -26.02 -15.49 -10.83
N ASP A 128 -25.26 -15.90 -9.81
CA ASP A 128 -23.83 -16.04 -10.07
C ASP A 128 -23.74 -17.13 -11.15
N ALA A 129 -23.00 -16.93 -12.23
CA ALA A 129 -22.93 -17.91 -13.32
C ALA A 129 -22.14 -19.19 -12.92
N THR A 130 -22.20 -19.56 -11.64
CA THR A 130 -21.49 -20.66 -11.01
C THR A 130 -22.49 -21.64 -10.41
N LEU A 131 -22.29 -22.95 -10.62
CA LEU A 131 -23.22 -23.99 -10.18
C LEU A 131 -23.38 -24.09 -8.65
N THR A 132 -22.51 -23.43 -7.87
CA THR A 132 -22.34 -23.72 -6.44
C THR A 132 -22.98 -22.70 -5.50
N LEU A 133 -23.54 -21.58 -5.99
CA LEU A 133 -24.25 -20.56 -5.18
C LEU A 133 -23.58 -20.33 -3.82
N ASN A 134 -22.30 -19.99 -3.83
CA ASN A 134 -21.44 -20.07 -2.64
C ASN A 134 -21.54 -18.85 -1.70
N GLY A 135 -22.41 -17.89 -2.00
CA GLY A 135 -22.69 -16.74 -1.12
C GLY A 135 -21.51 -15.77 -0.92
N GLU A 136 -20.47 -15.84 -1.78
CA GLU A 136 -19.26 -15.02 -1.68
C GLU A 136 -19.51 -13.52 -2.00
N PHE A 137 -20.56 -13.22 -2.76
CA PHE A 137 -20.94 -11.84 -3.10
C PHE A 137 -22.22 -11.43 -2.35
N PRO A 138 -22.24 -10.32 -1.60
CA PRO A 138 -23.46 -9.84 -0.96
C PRO A 138 -24.47 -9.38 -2.01
N LEU A 139 -25.62 -10.07 -2.05
CA LEU A 139 -26.79 -9.67 -2.84
C LEU A 139 -27.46 -8.45 -2.19
N SER A 140 -27.47 -7.36 -2.97
CA SER A 140 -28.26 -6.14 -2.80
C SER A 140 -27.89 -5.19 -1.66
N GLY A 141 -27.44 -3.99 -2.07
CA GLY A 141 -27.64 -2.74 -1.35
C GLY A 141 -28.48 -1.81 -2.22
N ASN A 142 -29.38 -1.06 -1.61
CA ASN A 142 -30.11 0.05 -2.21
C ASN A 142 -29.15 0.90 -3.08
N THR A 143 -29.55 1.28 -4.30
CA THR A 143 -28.74 2.14 -5.21
C THR A 143 -28.28 3.46 -4.61
N LYS A 144 -28.87 3.88 -3.47
CA LYS A 144 -28.49 5.08 -2.71
C LYS A 144 -27.60 4.82 -1.49
N ARG A 145 -27.32 3.56 -1.13
CA ARG A 145 -26.46 3.19 0.01
C ARG A 145 -25.58 1.99 -0.37
N PRO A 146 -24.26 2.17 -0.53
CA PRO A 146 -23.37 1.05 -0.85
C PRO A 146 -23.46 -0.02 0.26
N ALA A 147 -23.82 -1.25 -0.10
CA ALA A 147 -23.76 -2.37 0.84
C ALA A 147 -22.33 -2.85 1.04
N THR A 148 -21.44 -2.62 0.05
CA THR A 148 -20.05 -3.04 0.09
C THR A 148 -19.14 -1.97 -0.50
N ILE A 149 -18.02 -1.72 0.18
CA ILE A 149 -16.91 -0.92 -0.32
C ILE A 149 -15.72 -1.84 -0.59
N GLU A 150 -15.07 -1.66 -1.72
CA GLU A 150 -13.82 -2.32 -2.06
C GLU A 150 -12.69 -1.31 -2.01
N VAL A 151 -11.65 -1.63 -1.24
CA VAL A 151 -10.46 -0.81 -1.11
C VAL A 151 -9.33 -1.52 -1.84
N ILE A 152 -8.83 -0.90 -2.91
CA ILE A 152 -7.82 -1.46 -3.79
C ILE A 152 -6.50 -0.72 -3.60
N PHE A 153 -5.47 -1.49 -3.23
CA PHE A 153 -4.08 -1.05 -3.17
C PHE A 153 -3.36 -1.56 -4.39
N THR A 154 -2.89 -0.68 -5.28
CA THR A 154 -2.16 -1.08 -6.49
C THR A 154 -0.73 -0.58 -6.44
N GLY A 155 0.25 -1.44 -6.71
CA GLY A 155 1.65 -1.05 -6.74
C GLY A 155 2.55 -2.18 -7.21
N SER A 156 3.85 -1.87 -7.35
CA SER A 156 4.86 -2.88 -7.68
C SER A 156 4.91 -3.97 -6.61
N VAL A 157 5.07 -5.23 -7.02
CA VAL A 157 5.18 -6.36 -6.08
C VAL A 157 6.34 -6.22 -5.09
N ASP A 158 7.42 -5.56 -5.51
CA ASP A 158 8.62 -5.41 -4.68
C ASP A 158 8.45 -4.34 -3.60
N GLU A 159 7.71 -3.26 -3.89
CA GLU A 159 7.53 -2.11 -3.01
C GLU A 159 6.24 -2.17 -2.18
N LEU A 160 5.20 -2.83 -2.67
CA LEU A 160 3.88 -2.82 -2.03
C LEU A 160 3.90 -3.61 -0.72
N ILE A 161 3.85 -2.91 0.40
CA ILE A 161 3.80 -3.52 1.74
C ILE A 161 2.36 -3.92 2.07
N VAL A 162 2.14 -5.20 2.38
CA VAL A 162 0.86 -5.66 2.91
C VAL A 162 0.82 -5.40 4.41
N ILE A 163 -0.26 -4.77 4.86
CA ILE A 163 -0.50 -4.48 6.27
C ILE A 163 -1.82 -5.16 6.66
N PRO A 164 -1.81 -6.41 7.15
CA PRO A 164 -3.03 -7.15 7.46
C PRO A 164 -3.94 -6.45 8.48
N GLU A 165 -3.33 -5.69 9.40
CA GLU A 165 -4.03 -4.90 10.42
C GLU A 165 -4.91 -3.80 9.82
N PHE A 166 -4.59 -3.36 8.59
CA PHE A 166 -5.38 -2.38 7.86
C PHE A 166 -6.80 -2.91 7.55
N GLY A 167 -6.94 -4.22 7.29
CA GLY A 167 -8.23 -4.91 7.19
C GLY A 167 -9.14 -4.66 8.38
N ARG A 168 -8.57 -4.79 9.58
CA ARG A 168 -9.29 -4.59 10.84
C ARG A 168 -9.60 -3.11 11.06
N ALA A 169 -8.68 -2.22 10.73
CA ALA A 169 -8.88 -0.78 10.82
C ALA A 169 -10.04 -0.29 9.95
N ILE A 170 -10.06 -0.67 8.67
CA ILE A 170 -11.15 -0.27 7.74
C ILE A 170 -12.48 -0.85 8.17
N THR A 171 -12.50 -2.08 8.65
CA THR A 171 -13.72 -2.71 9.20
C THR A 171 -14.30 -1.92 10.38
N GLN A 172 -13.47 -1.21 11.14
CA GLN A 172 -13.91 -0.35 12.25
C GLN A 172 -14.28 1.08 11.85
N ILE A 173 -13.81 1.56 10.70
CA ILE A 173 -14.08 2.92 10.21
C ILE A 173 -15.34 2.97 9.35
N ARG A 174 -15.61 1.89 8.60
CA ARG A 174 -16.78 1.81 7.73
C ARG A 174 -18.08 2.05 8.50
N SER A 175 -19.04 2.66 7.82
CA SER A 175 -20.39 2.84 8.35
C SER A 175 -21.03 1.51 8.72
N GLY A 176 -21.81 1.48 9.81
CA GLY A 176 -22.49 0.27 10.28
C GLY A 176 -23.39 -0.33 9.19
N GLY A 177 -23.25 -1.64 8.95
CA GLY A 177 -23.99 -2.38 7.92
C GLY A 177 -23.31 -2.44 6.54
N VAL A 178 -22.24 -1.68 6.31
CA VAL A 178 -21.44 -1.74 5.08
C VAL A 178 -20.38 -2.84 5.21
N ARG A 179 -20.21 -3.71 4.21
CA ARG A 179 -19.10 -4.67 4.13
C ARG A 179 -17.89 -4.01 3.46
N SER A 180 -16.68 -4.43 3.83
CA SER A 180 -15.44 -3.90 3.26
C SER A 180 -14.57 -5.05 2.78
N ILE A 181 -14.15 -4.98 1.52
CA ILE A 181 -13.21 -5.93 0.91
C ILE A 181 -11.90 -5.19 0.71
N ILE A 182 -10.80 -5.77 1.17
CA ILE A 182 -9.47 -5.22 0.93
C ILE A 182 -8.79 -6.06 -0.14
N ARG A 183 -8.38 -5.39 -1.21
CA ARG A 183 -7.68 -5.98 -2.34
C ARG A 183 -6.29 -5.36 -2.48
N TYR A 184 -5.27 -6.20 -2.53
CA TYR A 184 -3.93 -5.78 -2.96
C TYR A 184 -3.71 -6.28 -4.38
N ARG A 185 -3.45 -5.36 -5.29
CA ARG A 185 -3.07 -5.61 -6.67
C ARG A 185 -1.57 -5.41 -6.79
N PHE A 186 -0.86 -6.52 -6.97
CA PHE A 186 0.55 -6.55 -7.26
C PHE A 186 0.75 -6.51 -8.76
N GLU A 187 1.37 -5.43 -9.24
CA GLU A 187 1.79 -5.31 -10.63
C GLU A 187 3.26 -5.69 -10.73
N MET A 188 3.59 -6.48 -11.73
CA MET A 188 4.97 -6.82 -12.08
C MET A 188 5.09 -6.99 -13.59
N SER A 189 6.30 -6.88 -14.09
CA SER A 189 6.61 -7.10 -15.50
C SER A 189 7.36 -8.41 -15.71
N THR A 190 7.22 -8.99 -16.91
CA THR A 190 8.08 -10.09 -17.37
C THR A 190 9.57 -9.73 -17.37
N SER A 191 9.93 -8.44 -17.45
CA SER A 191 11.32 -7.95 -17.30
C SER A 191 11.84 -8.03 -15.87
N ASP A 192 10.97 -8.05 -14.86
CA ASP A 192 11.36 -7.94 -13.45
C ASP A 192 11.65 -9.31 -12.82
N GLY A 193 11.53 -10.38 -13.61
CA GLY A 193 11.81 -11.76 -13.23
C GLY A 193 12.64 -12.46 -14.31
N ARG A 194 12.75 -13.78 -14.20
CA ARG A 194 13.45 -14.61 -15.19
C ARG A 194 12.44 -15.33 -16.06
N LEU A 195 12.67 -15.26 -17.37
CA LEU A 195 11.95 -16.04 -18.36
C LEU A 195 12.71 -17.33 -18.66
N TYR A 196 11.95 -18.41 -18.80
CA TYR A 196 12.43 -19.73 -19.12
C TYR A 196 11.81 -20.11 -20.48
N GLY A 197 12.66 -20.53 -21.43
CA GLY A 197 12.25 -20.77 -22.82
C GLY A 197 12.48 -19.60 -23.79
N THR A 198 12.18 -19.82 -25.08
CA THR A 198 12.41 -18.84 -26.16
C THR A 198 11.37 -17.73 -26.18
N ALA A 199 11.78 -16.62 -25.55
CA ALA A 199 11.45 -15.21 -25.78
C ALA A 199 10.04 -14.82 -26.28
N LEU A 200 9.44 -13.93 -25.48
CA LEU A 200 8.49 -12.90 -25.87
C LEU A 200 8.81 -12.34 -27.27
N ARG A 201 7.75 -12.08 -28.07
CA ARG A 201 7.82 -11.66 -29.49
C ARG A 201 9.06 -10.80 -29.77
N ALA A 202 9.93 -11.27 -30.67
CA ALA A 202 11.04 -10.47 -31.15
C ALA A 202 10.56 -9.43 -32.18
N SER A 203 11.02 -8.17 -32.07
CA SER A 203 10.83 -7.12 -33.07
C SER A 203 11.68 -7.29 -34.32
N ALA A 204 12.59 -8.28 -34.35
CA ALA A 204 13.52 -8.47 -35.44
C ALA A 204 12.81 -8.97 -36.71
N LEU A 205 12.66 -8.04 -37.65
CA LEU A 205 12.27 -8.24 -39.03
C LEU A 205 13.25 -9.20 -39.73
N ASP A 206 12.78 -10.36 -40.19
CA ASP A 206 13.48 -11.15 -41.22
C ASP A 206 13.23 -10.61 -42.65
N GLY A 207 12.75 -9.37 -42.77
CA GLY A 207 12.52 -8.72 -44.05
C GLY A 207 11.25 -9.18 -44.78
N SER A 208 10.39 -10.00 -44.17
CA SER A 208 9.11 -10.39 -44.76
C SER A 208 7.91 -9.72 -44.06
N TRP A 209 7.57 -8.52 -44.54
CA TRP A 209 6.26 -7.82 -44.51
C TRP A 209 5.51 -7.70 -43.16
N SER A 210 5.22 -6.46 -42.79
CA SER A 210 4.52 -6.02 -41.58
C SER A 210 3.03 -6.48 -41.57
N MET A 211 2.31 -6.65 -40.46
CA MET A 211 2.41 -6.18 -39.08
C MET A 211 1.90 -7.31 -38.15
N ASN A 212 2.41 -7.38 -36.90
CA ASN A 212 1.97 -8.16 -35.71
C ASN A 212 3.09 -9.00 -35.05
N GLY A 213 4.26 -9.10 -35.67
CA GLY A 213 5.39 -9.87 -35.13
C GLY A 213 5.22 -11.40 -35.26
N PHE A 214 4.45 -11.84 -36.26
CA PHE A 214 4.27 -13.25 -36.59
C PHE A 214 4.72 -13.48 -38.04
N THR A 215 5.65 -14.41 -38.27
CA THR A 215 5.98 -14.91 -39.61
C THR A 215 5.37 -16.29 -39.81
N PHE A 216 5.07 -16.66 -41.06
CA PHE A 216 4.62 -18.02 -41.41
C PHE A 216 5.66 -19.11 -41.05
N MET A 217 6.93 -18.70 -40.87
CA MET A 217 8.07 -19.52 -40.45
C MET A 217 8.30 -19.53 -38.93
N SER A 218 7.49 -18.80 -38.16
CA SER A 218 7.59 -18.76 -36.69
C SER A 218 7.29 -20.09 -35.99
N GLY A 219 6.86 -21.12 -36.74
CA GLY A 219 6.66 -22.48 -36.25
C GLY A 219 5.80 -22.57 -34.98
N SER A 220 5.99 -23.64 -34.21
CA SER A 220 5.42 -23.84 -32.88
C SER A 220 6.04 -22.95 -31.79
N GLN A 221 6.88 -21.96 -32.14
CA GLN A 221 7.71 -21.20 -31.21
C GLN A 221 7.37 -19.70 -31.12
N VAL A 222 6.12 -19.30 -31.34
CA VAL A 222 5.66 -17.96 -30.96
C VAL A 222 4.31 -18.04 -30.28
N SER A 223 4.34 -18.27 -28.97
CA SER A 223 3.36 -17.79 -28.00
C SER A 223 3.75 -18.33 -26.63
N ILE A 224 4.22 -17.47 -25.72
CA ILE A 224 4.06 -17.78 -24.29
C ILE A 224 2.56 -17.95 -24.07
N ARG A 225 2.11 -19.18 -23.86
CA ARG A 225 0.76 -19.54 -23.44
C ARG A 225 0.86 -19.97 -21.99
N PRO A 226 0.94 -19.02 -21.05
CA PRO A 226 0.82 -19.42 -19.67
C PRO A 226 -0.59 -20.01 -19.53
N TYR A 227 -0.65 -21.19 -18.94
CA TYR A 227 -1.88 -21.89 -18.62
C TYR A 227 -2.19 -21.73 -17.13
N GLU A 228 -1.15 -21.77 -16.29
CA GLU A 228 -1.27 -21.71 -14.84
C GLU A 228 -0.32 -20.68 -14.23
N ILE A 229 -0.78 -20.06 -13.14
CA ILE A 229 0.04 -19.29 -12.21
C ILE A 229 0.18 -20.10 -10.93
N ALA A 230 1.41 -20.37 -10.52
CA ALA A 230 1.71 -20.95 -9.21
C ALA A 230 2.29 -19.92 -8.25
N PHE A 231 2.02 -20.13 -6.97
CA PHE A 231 2.45 -19.29 -5.86
C PHE A 231 3.17 -20.14 -4.81
N GLY A 232 4.22 -19.60 -4.22
CA GLY A 232 5.05 -20.34 -3.27
C GLY A 232 5.65 -19.50 -2.16
N THR A 233 6.36 -20.20 -1.28
CA THR A 233 6.99 -19.63 -0.07
C THR A 233 8.50 -19.90 -0.02
N GLY A 234 9.12 -20.44 -1.08
CA GLY A 234 10.54 -20.80 -1.11
C GLY A 234 11.44 -19.74 -1.79
N GLY A 235 10.91 -18.59 -2.17
CA GLY A 235 11.61 -17.53 -2.91
C GLY A 235 12.63 -16.71 -2.11
N LEU A 236 12.82 -16.98 -0.81
CA LEU A 236 13.76 -16.25 0.05
C LEU A 236 14.99 -17.07 0.39
N SER A 237 16.17 -16.44 0.27
CA SER A 237 17.44 -16.96 0.78
C SER A 237 18.00 -15.98 1.80
N GLY A 238 18.09 -16.40 3.07
CA GLY A 238 18.58 -15.53 4.15
C GLY A 238 17.73 -14.28 4.42
N GLY A 239 16.44 -14.31 4.08
CA GLY A 239 15.51 -13.18 4.23
C GLY A 239 15.49 -12.20 3.05
N ILE A 240 16.26 -12.46 1.99
CA ILE A 240 16.32 -11.63 0.77
C ILE A 240 15.74 -12.45 -0.40
N PRO A 241 14.97 -11.83 -1.33
CA PRO A 241 14.51 -12.50 -2.54
C PRO A 241 15.67 -13.13 -3.33
N ARG A 242 15.56 -14.44 -3.60
CA ARG A 242 16.55 -15.21 -4.34
C ARG A 242 16.45 -14.90 -5.83
N VAL A 243 17.53 -14.46 -6.45
CA VAL A 243 17.56 -14.30 -7.92
C VAL A 243 17.30 -15.67 -8.59
N PRO A 244 16.28 -15.81 -9.45
CA PRO A 244 16.01 -17.06 -10.17
C PRO A 244 17.21 -17.51 -11.02
N GLN A 245 17.50 -18.81 -11.02
CA GLN A 245 18.63 -19.44 -11.71
C GLN A 245 18.17 -20.18 -12.97
N ASN A 246 19.08 -20.50 -13.89
CA ASN A 246 18.73 -21.20 -15.14
C ASN A 246 18.23 -22.63 -14.90
N GLU A 247 18.70 -23.24 -13.81
CA GLU A 247 18.44 -24.64 -13.48
C GLU A 247 17.09 -24.83 -12.76
N ASP A 248 16.38 -23.74 -12.45
CA ASP A 248 15.07 -23.83 -11.84
C ASP A 248 14.06 -24.39 -12.84
N THR A 249 13.44 -25.51 -12.49
CA THR A 249 12.35 -26.13 -13.26
C THR A 249 10.97 -25.81 -12.69
N GLY A 250 10.91 -25.03 -11.61
CA GLY A 250 9.67 -24.67 -10.91
C GLY A 250 9.91 -23.76 -9.72
N LEU A 251 8.87 -23.58 -8.90
CA LEU A 251 8.97 -22.88 -7.61
C LEU A 251 9.77 -23.71 -6.61
N GLN A 252 10.46 -23.04 -5.69
CA GLN A 252 11.23 -23.74 -4.66
C GLN A 252 10.33 -24.43 -3.63
N ASN A 253 9.20 -23.79 -3.28
CA ASN A 253 8.15 -24.41 -2.49
C ASN A 253 6.78 -23.94 -2.96
N GLU A 254 6.19 -24.69 -3.88
CA GLU A 254 4.84 -24.42 -4.39
C GLU A 254 3.77 -24.72 -3.33
N VAL A 255 2.82 -23.80 -3.18
CA VAL A 255 1.71 -23.92 -2.23
C VAL A 255 0.37 -23.96 -2.93
N PHE A 256 0.22 -23.20 -4.02
CA PHE A 256 -1.06 -23.08 -4.70
C PHE A 256 -0.86 -22.79 -6.18
N ARG A 257 -1.69 -23.39 -7.02
CA ARG A 257 -1.67 -23.21 -8.46
C ARG A 257 -3.08 -23.00 -8.99
N LYS A 258 -3.23 -22.10 -9.97
CA LYS A 258 -4.52 -21.71 -10.53
C LYS A 258 -4.39 -21.33 -11.99
N GLN A 259 -5.46 -21.56 -12.76
CA GLN A 259 -5.52 -21.12 -14.16
C GLN A 259 -5.32 -19.61 -14.27
N VAL A 260 -4.58 -19.21 -15.31
CA VAL A 260 -4.32 -17.81 -15.60
C VAL A 260 -5.45 -17.18 -16.40
N GLU A 261 -5.84 -15.96 -16.00
CA GLU A 261 -6.72 -15.11 -16.78
C GLU A 261 -5.86 -14.24 -17.71
N ILE A 262 -5.98 -14.43 -19.03
CA ILE A 262 -5.22 -13.67 -20.01
C ILE A 262 -6.07 -12.49 -20.50
N GLY A 263 -5.64 -11.28 -20.18
CA GLY A 263 -6.17 -10.04 -20.73
C GLY A 263 -5.26 -9.44 -21.79
N SER A 264 -5.81 -8.53 -22.60
CA SER A 264 -5.05 -7.73 -23.57
C SER A 264 -5.17 -6.25 -23.22
N ASP A 265 -4.04 -5.56 -23.19
CA ASP A 265 -3.97 -4.11 -23.04
C ASP A 265 -4.26 -3.39 -24.36
N LEU A 266 -4.70 -2.14 -24.24
CA LEU A 266 -4.94 -1.23 -25.37
C LEU A 266 -3.67 -1.01 -26.23
N SER A 267 -2.49 -1.19 -25.62
CA SER A 267 -1.18 -1.09 -26.28
C SER A 267 -0.73 -2.39 -26.97
N GLY A 268 -1.54 -3.46 -26.92
CA GLY A 268 -1.23 -4.75 -27.55
C GLY A 268 -0.39 -5.71 -26.70
N GLY A 269 0.01 -5.31 -25.48
CA GLY A 269 0.61 -6.20 -24.47
C GLY A 269 -0.42 -7.13 -23.84
N ARG A 270 0.01 -8.33 -23.42
CA ARG A 270 -0.85 -9.25 -22.67
C ARG A 270 -0.63 -9.08 -21.17
N ASN A 271 -1.70 -9.22 -20.41
CA ASN A 271 -1.68 -9.23 -18.96
C ASN A 271 -2.11 -10.59 -18.46
N PHE A 272 -1.25 -11.22 -17.68
CA PHE A 272 -1.52 -12.49 -17.04
C PHE A 272 -1.98 -12.21 -15.61
N LYS A 273 -3.25 -12.49 -15.32
CA LYS A 273 -3.86 -12.19 -14.04
C LYS A 273 -4.22 -13.48 -13.30
N SER A 274 -4.05 -13.48 -11.98
CA SER A 274 -4.66 -14.47 -11.10
C SER A 274 -5.12 -13.82 -9.80
N THR A 275 -6.30 -14.23 -9.33
CA THR A 275 -6.92 -13.71 -8.11
C THR A 275 -6.90 -14.79 -7.02
N VAL A 276 -6.23 -14.50 -5.90
CA VAL A 276 -6.22 -15.32 -4.68
C VAL A 276 -7.31 -14.80 -3.73
N LYS A 277 -8.31 -15.64 -3.48
CA LYS A 277 -9.50 -15.29 -2.69
C LYS A 277 -9.20 -15.21 -1.18
N GLN A 278 -10.16 -14.69 -0.42
CA GLN A 278 -10.07 -14.57 1.05
C GLN A 278 -9.79 -15.92 1.74
N GLY A 279 -10.46 -16.99 1.30
CA GLY A 279 -10.30 -18.35 1.83
C GLY A 279 -9.05 -19.09 1.36
N GLU A 280 -8.34 -18.58 0.36
CA GLU A 280 -7.19 -19.25 -0.25
C GLU A 280 -5.89 -18.82 0.44
N MET A 281 -4.97 -19.76 0.61
CA MET A 281 -3.60 -19.55 1.10
C MET A 281 -3.50 -18.81 2.45
N ILE A 282 -4.47 -19.00 3.36
CA ILE A 282 -4.48 -18.34 4.67
C ILE A 282 -3.25 -18.76 5.49
N GLY A 283 -2.57 -17.79 6.09
CA GLY A 283 -1.39 -18.02 6.94
C GLY A 283 -0.10 -18.28 6.17
N GLN A 284 -0.13 -18.24 4.83
CA GLN A 284 1.04 -18.42 3.99
C GLN A 284 1.74 -17.07 3.73
N GLU A 285 3.06 -17.10 3.65
CA GLU A 285 3.91 -15.96 3.30
C GLU A 285 4.37 -16.09 1.85
N ILE A 286 3.56 -15.57 0.94
CA ILE A 286 3.82 -15.70 -0.50
C ILE A 286 5.04 -14.84 -0.85
N ASN A 287 6.06 -15.45 -1.47
CA ASN A 287 7.32 -14.78 -1.82
C ASN A 287 7.87 -15.19 -3.19
N GLU A 288 7.19 -16.07 -3.91
CA GLU A 288 7.50 -16.43 -5.29
C GLU A 288 6.21 -16.65 -6.10
N VAL A 289 6.28 -16.28 -7.37
CA VAL A 289 5.24 -16.53 -8.37
C VAL A 289 5.89 -17.07 -9.63
N GLY A 290 5.26 -18.07 -10.24
CA GLY A 290 5.69 -18.61 -11.51
C GLY A 290 4.54 -18.80 -12.49
N LEU A 291 4.86 -18.68 -13.78
CA LEU A 291 3.97 -19.03 -14.87
C LEU A 291 4.38 -20.37 -15.45
N PHE A 292 3.39 -21.23 -15.71
CA PHE A 292 3.57 -22.54 -16.32
C PHE A 292 2.74 -22.62 -17.60
N ASP A 293 3.24 -23.34 -18.60
CA ASP A 293 2.47 -23.63 -19.82
C ASP A 293 1.52 -24.82 -19.64
N GLU A 294 0.84 -25.21 -20.74
CA GLU A 294 -0.08 -26.36 -20.74
C GLU A 294 0.63 -27.70 -20.48
N ASP A 295 1.91 -27.80 -20.83
CA ASP A 295 2.73 -29.00 -20.65
C ASP A 295 3.33 -29.07 -19.23
N GLY A 296 3.19 -27.99 -18.45
CA GLY A 296 3.68 -27.88 -17.08
C GLY A 296 5.12 -27.39 -16.98
N ASP A 297 5.70 -26.90 -18.07
CA ASP A 297 7.03 -26.33 -18.09
C ASP A 297 7.01 -24.90 -17.53
N LEU A 298 8.06 -24.55 -16.78
CA LEU A 298 8.23 -23.22 -16.22
C LEU A 298 8.50 -22.22 -17.35
N VAL A 299 7.71 -21.15 -17.40
CA VAL A 299 7.83 -20.07 -18.39
C VAL A 299 8.40 -18.79 -17.77
N TYR A 300 8.04 -18.51 -16.52
CA TYR A 300 8.48 -17.31 -15.81
C TYR A 300 8.59 -17.60 -14.33
N LEU A 301 9.59 -17.05 -13.66
CA LEU A 301 9.73 -17.07 -12.21
C LEU A 301 10.15 -15.69 -11.72
N LYS A 302 9.46 -15.19 -10.69
CA LYS A 302 9.87 -14.02 -9.94
C LYS A 302 9.71 -14.27 -8.45
N THR A 303 10.76 -13.94 -7.72
CA THR A 303 10.77 -13.89 -6.25
C THR A 303 10.64 -12.45 -5.78
N PHE A 304 9.98 -12.22 -4.65
CA PHE A 304 9.74 -10.90 -4.07
C PHE A 304 9.65 -10.99 -2.54
N PRO A 305 9.67 -9.86 -1.81
CA PRO A 305 9.57 -9.88 -0.35
C PRO A 305 8.26 -10.52 0.14
N SER A 306 8.30 -11.29 1.24
CA SER A 306 7.14 -12.01 1.79
C SER A 306 5.88 -11.15 1.92
N LYS A 307 4.76 -11.66 1.39
CA LYS A 307 3.43 -11.07 1.51
C LYS A 307 2.54 -12.00 2.35
N SER A 308 2.32 -11.65 3.61
CA SER A 308 1.53 -12.45 4.56
C SER A 308 0.03 -12.39 4.23
N LYS A 309 -0.59 -13.54 3.96
CA LYS A 309 -2.01 -13.63 3.60
C LYS A 309 -2.91 -13.87 4.82
N ASP A 310 -3.92 -13.02 5.00
CA ASP A 310 -4.98 -13.17 6.01
C ASP A 310 -6.35 -13.46 5.34
N HIS A 311 -7.31 -13.93 6.14
CA HIS A 311 -8.67 -14.28 5.72
C HIS A 311 -9.51 -13.08 5.26
N LEU A 312 -9.10 -11.85 5.56
CA LEU A 312 -9.81 -10.63 5.17
C LEU A 312 -9.34 -10.04 3.84
N ILE A 313 -8.21 -10.54 3.31
CA ILE A 313 -7.49 -9.92 2.20
C ILE A 313 -7.68 -10.72 0.92
N VAL A 314 -7.85 -10.02 -0.20
CA VAL A 314 -7.83 -10.58 -1.55
C VAL A 314 -6.55 -10.11 -2.25
N TYR A 315 -5.86 -11.00 -2.96
CA TYR A 315 -4.71 -10.62 -3.78
C TYR A 315 -5.03 -10.76 -5.27
N ASP A 316 -4.70 -9.74 -6.05
CA ASP A 316 -4.64 -9.78 -7.50
C ASP A 316 -3.16 -9.72 -7.90
N PHE A 317 -2.66 -10.77 -8.54
CA PHE A 317 -1.34 -10.74 -9.18
C PHE A 317 -1.53 -10.47 -10.66
N VAL A 318 -0.88 -9.42 -11.17
CA VAL A 318 -0.94 -9.00 -12.57
C VAL A 318 0.49 -8.94 -13.11
N ILE A 319 0.81 -9.84 -14.04
CA ILE A 319 2.09 -9.88 -14.74
C ILE A 319 1.87 -9.27 -16.12
N ARG A 320 2.48 -8.12 -16.38
CA ARG A 320 2.42 -7.43 -17.66
C ARG A 320 3.52 -7.92 -18.58
N GLU A 321 3.13 -8.22 -19.80
CA GLU A 321 4.05 -8.59 -20.86
C GLU A 321 4.79 -7.34 -21.37
N ASN A 322 6.09 -7.24 -21.06
CA ASN A 322 6.95 -6.22 -21.64
C ASN A 322 7.62 -6.75 -22.92
N PHE A 323 7.46 -6.02 -24.02
CA PHE A 323 8.22 -6.23 -25.25
C PHE A 323 9.54 -5.47 -25.18
N ILE A 324 10.66 -6.15 -25.42
CA ILE A 324 11.92 -5.44 -25.69
C ILE A 324 11.95 -5.16 -27.19
N ILE A 325 11.75 -3.90 -27.56
CA ILE A 325 12.02 -3.43 -28.91
C ILE A 325 13.54 -3.24 -28.99
N PHE A 326 14.25 -4.25 -29.49
CA PHE A 326 15.60 -4.06 -30.02
C PHE A 326 15.50 -3.58 -31.47
#